data_AF-A0A8H3I8B7-F1
#
_entry.id   AF-A0A8H3I8B7-F1
#
_cell.length_a   1.000
_cell.length_b   1.000
_cell.length_c   1.000
_cell.angle_alpha   90.00
_cell.angle_beta   90.00
_cell.angle_gamma   90.00
#
_symmetry.space_group_name_H-M   'P 1'
#
loop_
_entity.id
_entity.type
_entity.pdbx_description
1 polymer ?
#
loop_
_entity_poly.entity_id
_entity_poly.type
_entity_poly.pdbx_seq_one_letter_code
_entity_poly.pdbx_strand_id
1 'polypeptide(L)'
;MASSIASTAWRPSTVLGIGEIKDGFKCIGKTKQKNPCENRIKKENRTRAKEILLSMSLTSPASNQFEDDLEELLDILLCWRHRKEMEQVAELMETWTRAIEEVVRRGGDEIMGEADDTISRLDADISDLMERRLRLVQGEERTQAGRERRGNGYPAPR
;
A
#
# COMPACT_ATOMS: atom_id res chain seq x y z
N MET A 1 -14.83 -16.12 -4.99
CA MET A 1 -15.27 -15.22 -3.92
C MET A 1 -14.15 -14.21 -3.74
N ALA A 2 -14.37 -12.94 -4.08
CA ALA A 2 -13.34 -11.92 -3.93
C ALA A 2 -13.11 -11.69 -2.44
N SER A 3 -11.95 -12.11 -1.92
CA SER A 3 -11.52 -11.72 -0.59
C SER A 3 -11.37 -10.20 -0.60
N SER A 4 -12.30 -9.54 0.08
CA SER A 4 -12.24 -8.11 0.35
C SER A 4 -11.14 -7.90 1.39
N ILE A 5 -9.89 -7.88 0.95
CA ILE A 5 -8.79 -7.39 1.79
C ILE A 5 -9.10 -5.91 1.98
N ALA A 6 -9.46 -5.55 3.21
CA ALA A 6 -9.58 -4.16 3.59
C ALA A 6 -8.17 -3.58 3.51
N SER A 7 -7.79 -3.08 2.33
CA SER A 7 -6.65 -2.18 2.20
C SER A 7 -6.79 -1.20 3.35
N THR A 8 -5.76 -1.11 4.19
CA THR A 8 -5.77 -0.18 5.32
C THR A 8 -5.70 1.20 4.69
N ALA A 9 -6.86 1.72 4.28
CA ALA A 9 -6.96 2.88 3.42
C ALA A 9 -6.23 4.00 4.13
N TRP A 10 -5.20 4.52 3.48
CA TRP A 10 -4.42 5.65 3.96
C TRP A 10 -5.38 6.75 4.43
N ARG A 11 -5.36 7.00 5.74
CA ARG A 11 -6.23 7.96 6.43
C ARG A 11 -5.34 8.78 7.39
N PRO A 12 -4.79 9.91 6.92
CA PRO A 12 -3.80 10.68 7.69
C PRO A 12 -4.26 10.99 9.13
N SER A 13 -5.50 11.41 9.32
CA SER A 13 -6.04 11.69 10.66
C SER A 13 -5.97 10.49 11.61
N THR A 14 -6.22 9.27 11.10
CA THR A 14 -6.17 8.04 11.89
C THR A 14 -4.73 7.63 12.17
N VAL A 15 -3.86 7.68 11.16
CA VAL A 15 -2.44 7.31 11.28
C VAL A 15 -1.71 8.23 12.25
N LEU A 16 -1.98 9.53 12.18
CA LEU A 16 -1.37 10.55 13.04
C LEU A 16 -2.02 10.62 14.44
N GLY A 17 -3.07 9.84 14.70
CA GLY A 17 -3.81 9.88 15.97
C GLY A 17 -4.52 11.22 16.23
N ILE A 18 -4.81 11.98 15.17
CA ILE A 18 -5.51 13.26 15.25
C ILE A 18 -7.01 12.97 15.28
N GLY A 19 -7.64 13.24 16.43
CA GLY A 19 -9.09 13.14 16.58
C GLY A 19 -9.85 14.07 15.63
N GLU A 20 -11.16 13.88 15.55
CA GLU A 20 -12.03 14.69 14.69
C GLU A 20 -11.85 16.20 14.97
N ILE A 21 -11.37 16.95 13.97
CA ILE A 21 -11.19 18.40 14.07
C ILE A 21 -12.57 19.08 13.96
N LYS A 22 -13.09 19.55 15.09
CA LYS A 22 -14.40 20.23 15.18
C LYS A 22 -14.36 21.47 16.06
N ASP A 23 -15.50 22.10 16.24
CA ASP A 23 -15.62 23.21 17.18
C ASP A 23 -15.24 22.77 18.60
N GLY A 24 -14.32 23.54 19.20
CA GLY A 24 -13.73 23.22 20.49
C GLY A 24 -12.53 22.27 20.43
N PHE A 25 -12.02 21.90 19.24
CA PHE A 25 -10.78 21.11 19.13
C PHE A 25 -9.65 21.73 19.94
N LYS A 26 -8.92 20.88 20.67
CA LYS A 26 -7.90 21.27 21.65
C LYS A 26 -6.51 20.96 21.12
N CYS A 27 -5.53 21.59 21.74
CA CYS A 27 -4.11 21.35 21.48
C CYS A 27 -3.75 19.88 21.66
N ILE A 28 -2.99 19.32 20.72
CA ILE A 28 -2.55 17.91 20.74
C ILE A 28 -1.40 17.63 21.73
N GLY A 29 -0.71 18.67 22.18
CA GLY A 29 0.37 18.57 23.17
C GLY A 29 -0.11 18.13 24.56
N LYS A 30 0.82 17.70 25.39
CA LYS A 30 0.56 17.21 26.76
C LYS A 30 1.10 18.20 27.78
N THR A 31 0.43 18.31 28.92
CA THR A 31 0.98 19.05 30.07
C THR A 31 2.15 18.28 30.70
N LYS A 32 2.92 18.92 31.59
CA LYS A 32 3.99 18.26 32.37
C LYS A 32 3.52 17.05 33.17
N GLN A 33 2.24 16.99 33.53
CA GLN A 33 1.61 15.85 34.21
C GLN A 33 1.13 14.77 33.23
N LYS A 34 1.52 14.85 31.95
CA LYS A 34 1.13 13.98 30.84
C LYS A 34 -0.37 13.99 30.51
N ASN A 35 -1.16 14.90 31.09
CA ASN A 35 -2.56 15.11 30.74
C ASN A 35 -2.70 15.88 29.42
N PRO A 36 -3.75 15.63 28.61
CA PRO A 36 -4.01 16.40 27.39
C PRO A 36 -4.13 17.90 27.65
N CYS A 37 -3.65 18.72 26.72
CA CYS A 37 -3.81 20.16 26.82
C CYS A 37 -5.27 20.58 26.57
N GLU A 38 -5.78 21.46 27.43
CA GLU A 38 -7.15 21.97 27.35
C GLU A 38 -7.30 23.24 26.51
N ASN A 39 -6.19 23.81 26.02
CA ASN A 39 -6.21 25.02 25.19
C ASN A 39 -6.89 24.76 23.85
N ARG A 40 -7.88 25.58 23.51
CA ARG A 40 -8.59 25.50 22.23
C ARG A 40 -7.74 26.04 21.09
N ILE A 41 -7.80 25.35 19.95
CA ILE A 41 -7.18 25.79 18.70
C ILE A 41 -8.13 26.74 17.96
N LYS A 42 -7.56 27.81 17.39
CA LYS A 42 -8.29 28.83 16.64
C LYS A 42 -9.00 28.24 15.42
N LYS A 43 -10.09 28.88 14.99
CA LYS A 43 -10.91 28.37 13.87
C LYS A 43 -10.09 28.25 12.58
N GLU A 44 -9.26 29.25 12.31
CA GLU A 44 -8.42 29.33 11.11
C GLU A 44 -7.44 28.16 11.05
N ASN A 45 -6.74 27.90 12.15
CA ASN A 45 -5.83 26.76 12.29
C ASN A 45 -6.53 25.41 12.11
N ARG A 46 -7.77 25.26 12.64
CA ARG A 46 -8.55 24.04 12.46
C ARG A 46 -8.95 23.83 11.00
N THR A 47 -9.34 24.90 10.30
CA THR A 47 -9.65 24.83 8.88
C THR A 47 -8.41 24.42 8.09
N ARG A 48 -7.27 25.08 8.34
CA ARG A 48 -6.00 24.77 7.69
C ARG A 48 -5.54 23.33 7.93
N ALA A 49 -5.66 22.84 9.17
CA ALA A 49 -5.32 21.45 9.49
C ALA A 49 -6.20 20.44 8.74
N LYS A 50 -7.49 20.73 8.54
CA LYS A 50 -8.36 19.88 7.72
C LYS A 50 -7.92 19.86 6.26
N GLU A 51 -7.52 21.01 5.72
CA GLU A 51 -7.02 21.11 4.35
C GLU A 51 -5.74 20.30 4.14
N ILE A 52 -4.79 20.39 5.08
CA ILE A 52 -3.55 19.60 5.03
C ILE A 52 -3.88 18.10 5.10
N LEU A 53 -4.69 17.67 6.09
CA LEU A 53 -5.06 16.26 6.21
C LEU A 53 -5.83 15.73 4.99
N LEU A 54 -6.65 16.56 4.35
CA LEU A 54 -7.33 16.21 3.11
C LEU A 54 -6.32 16.10 1.95
N SER A 55 -5.41 17.06 1.80
CA SER A 55 -4.33 17.02 0.80
C SER A 55 -3.51 15.75 0.94
N MET A 56 -3.06 15.45 2.17
CA MET A 56 -2.32 14.23 2.48
C MET A 56 -3.11 12.98 2.08
N SER A 57 -4.43 12.94 2.28
CA SER A 57 -5.25 11.78 1.92
C SER A 57 -5.37 11.53 0.41
N LEU A 58 -5.12 12.55 -0.40
CA LEU A 58 -5.12 12.48 -1.87
C LEU A 58 -3.75 12.13 -2.43
N THR A 59 -2.70 12.17 -1.61
CA THR A 59 -1.33 11.81 -1.97
C THR A 59 -0.94 10.44 -1.41
N SER A 60 -0.05 9.74 -2.12
CA SER A 60 0.47 8.45 -1.66
C SER A 60 1.28 8.62 -0.37
N PRO A 61 1.13 7.75 0.66
CA PRO A 61 1.93 7.78 1.88
C PRO A 61 3.45 7.59 1.64
N ALA A 62 3.85 7.12 0.46
CA ALA A 62 5.25 7.01 0.05
C ALA A 62 5.83 8.31 -0.55
N SER A 63 5.05 9.39 -0.59
CA SER A 63 5.52 10.71 -1.05
C SER A 63 6.49 11.34 -0.05
N ASN A 64 7.52 12.01 -0.56
CA ASN A 64 8.54 12.70 0.25
C ASN A 64 8.02 14.04 0.83
N GLN A 65 6.78 14.43 0.51
CA GLN A 65 6.24 15.77 0.83
C GLN A 65 5.66 15.90 2.24
N PHE A 66 5.59 14.81 3.02
CA PHE A 66 4.89 14.87 4.30
C PHE A 66 5.66 15.59 5.39
N GLU A 67 6.99 15.73 5.30
CA GLU A 67 7.75 16.40 6.35
C GLU A 67 7.25 17.84 6.58
N ASP A 68 7.11 18.61 5.50
CA ASP A 68 6.58 19.98 5.53
C ASP A 68 5.12 20.02 6.06
N ASP A 69 4.27 19.09 5.61
CA ASP A 69 2.87 18.98 6.05
C ASP A 69 2.77 18.67 7.56
N LEU A 70 3.62 17.79 8.06
CA LEU A 70 3.68 17.42 9.48
C LEU A 70 4.18 18.59 10.34
N GLU A 71 5.22 19.29 9.89
CA GLU A 71 5.70 20.50 10.56
C GLU A 71 4.60 21.57 10.64
N GLU A 72 3.90 21.81 9.53
CA GLU A 72 2.79 22.78 9.51
C GLU A 72 1.66 22.33 10.44
N LEU A 73 1.30 21.04 10.45
CA LEU A 73 0.31 20.49 11.39
C LEU A 73 0.72 20.71 12.85
N LEU A 74 1.98 20.47 13.20
CA LEU A 74 2.47 20.70 14.56
C LEU A 74 2.39 22.18 14.93
N ASP A 75 2.75 23.10 14.02
CA ASP A 75 2.63 24.52 14.30
C ASP A 75 1.16 24.90 14.57
N ILE A 76 0.22 24.44 13.75
CA ILE A 76 -1.17 24.92 13.87
C ILE A 76 -2.00 24.17 14.92
N LEU A 77 -1.68 22.90 15.23
CA LEU A 77 -2.41 22.06 16.20
C LEU A 77 -1.82 22.13 17.63
N LEU A 78 -0.63 22.71 17.81
CA LEU A 78 -0.10 23.02 19.13
C LEU A 78 -0.47 24.46 19.54
N CYS A 79 -0.80 24.63 20.81
CA CYS A 79 -0.94 25.98 21.38
C CYS A 79 0.45 26.63 21.53
N TRP A 80 0.48 27.96 21.64
CA TRP A 80 1.72 28.75 21.74
C TRP A 80 2.68 28.30 22.87
N ARG A 81 2.17 27.62 23.91
CA ARG A 81 2.98 27.06 24.99
C ARG A 81 3.73 25.82 24.52
N HIS A 82 3.00 24.82 24.01
CA HIS A 82 3.59 23.54 23.60
C HIS A 82 4.39 23.64 22.29
N ARG A 83 4.12 24.63 21.43
CA ARG A 83 4.97 24.90 20.25
C ARG A 83 6.42 25.22 20.60
N LYS A 84 6.66 25.80 21.78
CA LYS A 84 8.01 26.14 22.24
C LYS A 84 8.69 24.98 22.95
N GLU A 85 7.97 23.89 23.22
CA GLU A 85 8.51 22.70 23.85
C GLU A 85 9.08 21.80 22.76
N MET A 86 10.33 22.08 22.35
CA MET A 86 11.01 21.39 21.25
C MET A 86 11.03 19.87 21.42
N GLU A 87 11.11 19.37 22.66
CA GLU A 87 11.03 17.93 22.97
C GLU A 87 9.69 17.32 22.56
N GLN A 88 8.56 17.98 22.84
CA GLN A 88 7.24 17.47 22.45
C GLN A 88 7.03 17.53 20.94
N VAL A 89 7.52 18.60 20.30
CA VAL A 89 7.47 18.73 18.84
C VAL A 89 8.26 17.59 18.19
N ALA A 90 9.48 17.33 18.66
CA ALA A 90 10.31 16.25 18.16
C ALA A 90 9.69 14.87 18.41
N GLU A 91 9.14 14.60 19.60
CA GLU A 91 8.47 13.34 19.93
C GLU A 91 7.25 13.09 19.01
N LEU A 92 6.43 14.11 18.77
CA LEU A 92 5.28 14.02 17.87
C LEU A 92 5.74 13.79 16.43
N MET A 93 6.75 14.53 15.97
CA MET A 93 7.29 14.40 14.62
C MET A 93 7.83 12.99 14.38
N GLU A 94 8.67 12.47 15.27
CA GLU A 94 9.19 11.10 15.19
C GLU A 94 8.06 10.07 15.19
N THR A 95 7.07 10.24 16.08
CA THR A 95 5.93 9.33 16.17
C THR A 95 5.12 9.30 14.88
N TRP A 96 4.88 10.47 14.28
CA TRP A 96 4.12 10.62 13.04
C TRP A 96 4.87 10.07 11.84
N THR A 97 6.16 10.39 11.69
CA THR A 97 7.01 9.85 10.63
C THR A 97 7.04 8.32 10.68
N ARG A 98 7.29 7.74 11.86
CA ARG A 98 7.30 6.28 12.02
C ARG A 98 5.95 5.63 11.71
N ALA A 99 4.85 6.30 12.04
CA ALA A 99 3.51 5.81 11.73
C ALA A 99 3.24 5.77 10.21
N ILE A 100 3.72 6.78 9.47
CA ILE A 100 3.63 6.83 8.01
C ILE A 100 4.51 5.76 7.38
N GLU A 101 5.76 5.62 7.83
CA GLU A 101 6.69 4.59 7.34
C GLU A 101 6.12 3.18 7.51
N GLU A 102 5.46 2.90 8.63
CA GLU A 102 4.82 1.61 8.86
C GLU A 102 3.65 1.36 7.88
N VAL A 103 2.89 2.40 7.53
CA VAL A 103 1.84 2.30 6.49
C VAL A 103 2.45 2.00 5.12
N VAL A 104 3.54 2.69 4.76
CA VAL A 104 4.27 2.45 3.50
C VAL A 104 4.80 1.02 3.45
N ARG A 105 5.45 0.57 4.53
CA ARG A 105 6.01 -0.78 4.64
C ARG A 105 4.94 -1.85 4.48
N ARG A 106 3.81 -1.72 5.19
CA ARG A 106 2.68 -2.66 5.09
C ARG A 106 2.07 -2.68 3.69
N GLY A 107 1.90 -1.51 3.06
CA GLY A 107 1.43 -1.42 1.68
C GLY A 107 2.38 -2.12 0.71
N GLY A 108 3.70 -2.02 0.93
CA GLY A 108 4.71 -2.73 0.15
C GLY A 108 4.61 -4.26 0.30
N ASP A 109 4.47 -4.75 1.53
CA ASP A 109 4.32 -6.19 1.81
C ASP A 109 3.07 -6.78 1.12
N GLU A 110 1.95 -6.04 1.12
CA GLU A 110 0.70 -6.44 0.48
C GLU A 110 0.85 -6.53 -1.06
N ILE A 111 1.44 -5.50 -1.68
CA ILE A 111 1.70 -5.48 -3.13
C ILE A 111 2.66 -6.60 -3.54
N MET A 112 3.70 -6.86 -2.74
CA MET A 112 4.67 -7.92 -3.04
C MET A 112 4.04 -9.30 -2.94
N GLY A 113 3.16 -9.53 -1.95
CA GLY A 113 2.39 -10.78 -1.85
C GLY A 113 1.45 -11.00 -3.04
N GLU A 114 0.72 -9.97 -3.46
CA GLU A 114 -0.15 -10.06 -4.65
C GLU A 114 0.65 -10.33 -5.94
N ALA A 115 1.84 -9.74 -6.06
CA ALA A 115 2.73 -9.99 -7.19
C ALA A 115 3.24 -11.44 -7.21
N ASP A 116 3.62 -12.00 -6.06
CA ASP A 116 4.09 -13.39 -5.93
C ASP A 116 2.98 -14.40 -6.26
N ASP A 117 1.76 -14.15 -5.80
CA ASP A 117 0.57 -14.92 -6.16
C ASP A 117 0.31 -14.88 -7.67
N THR A 118 0.49 -13.70 -8.29
CA THR A 118 0.30 -13.52 -9.73
C THR A 118 1.37 -14.27 -10.53
N ILE A 119 2.63 -14.19 -10.11
CA ILE A 119 3.75 -14.91 -10.74
C ILE A 119 3.52 -16.42 -10.63
N SER A 120 3.14 -16.91 -9.46
CA SER A 120 2.85 -18.34 -9.23
C SER A 120 1.75 -18.87 -10.14
N ARG A 121 0.70 -18.07 -10.40
CA ARG A 121 -0.36 -18.44 -11.36
C ARG A 121 0.13 -18.48 -12.80
N LEU A 122 0.95 -17.51 -13.20
CA LEU A 122 1.53 -17.48 -14.54
C LEU A 122 2.48 -18.66 -14.77
N ASP A 123 3.27 -19.06 -13.77
CA ASP A 123 4.16 -20.22 -13.86
C ASP A 123 3.38 -21.55 -14.01
N ALA A 124 2.25 -21.67 -13.32
CA ALA A 124 1.35 -22.82 -13.49
C ALA A 124 0.78 -22.86 -14.92
N ASP A 125 0.30 -21.73 -15.44
CA ASP A 125 -0.25 -21.63 -16.81
C ASP A 125 0.82 -21.94 -17.87
N ILE A 126 2.06 -21.47 -17.68
CA ILE A 126 3.20 -21.77 -18.57
C ILE A 126 3.51 -23.26 -18.57
N SER A 127 3.53 -23.88 -17.39
CA SER A 127 3.77 -25.33 -17.24
C SER A 127 2.70 -26.15 -17.97
N ASP A 128 1.43 -25.77 -17.81
CA ASP A 128 0.28 -26.37 -18.52
C ASP A 128 0.40 -26.23 -20.05
N LEU A 129 0.81 -25.06 -20.53
CA LEU A 129 1.04 -24.81 -21.96
C LEU A 129 2.19 -25.67 -22.50
N MET A 130 3.29 -25.80 -21.74
CA MET A 130 4.42 -26.64 -22.11
C MET A 130 4.01 -28.12 -22.20
N GLU A 131 3.23 -28.63 -21.25
CA GLU A 131 2.71 -30.00 -21.31
C GLU A 131 1.81 -30.23 -22.53
N ARG A 132 0.89 -29.30 -22.81
CA ARG A 132 0.00 -29.39 -23.99
C ARG A 132 0.82 -29.43 -25.28
N ARG A 133 1.83 -28.57 -25.39
CA ARG A 133 2.73 -28.55 -26.55
C ARG A 133 3.48 -29.87 -26.70
N LEU A 134 4.00 -30.44 -25.62
CA LEU A 134 4.70 -31.72 -25.66
C LEU A 134 3.80 -32.85 -26.18
N ARG A 135 2.54 -32.89 -25.73
CA ARG A 135 1.54 -33.88 -26.20
C ARG A 135 1.22 -33.72 -27.69
N LEU A 136 1.14 -32.49 -28.19
CA LEU A 136 0.91 -32.24 -29.63
C LEU A 136 2.07 -32.74 -30.47
N VAL A 137 3.32 -32.41 -30.09
CA VAL A 137 4.52 -32.87 -30.80
C VAL A 137 4.60 -34.40 -30.82
N GLN A 138 4.39 -35.06 -29.68
CA GLN A 138 4.39 -36.53 -29.60
C GLN A 138 3.22 -37.17 -30.37
N GLY A 139 2.08 -36.49 -30.46
CA GLY A 139 0.94 -36.91 -31.27
C GLY A 139 1.24 -36.87 -32.77
N GLU A 140 1.90 -35.80 -33.22
CA GLU A 140 2.31 -35.60 -34.62
C GLU A 140 3.33 -36.66 -35.08
N GLU A 141 4.32 -36.98 -34.25
CA GLU A 141 5.31 -38.05 -34.52
C GLU A 141 4.65 -39.43 -34.71
N ARG A 142 3.62 -39.74 -33.90
CA ARG A 142 2.87 -41.00 -34.02
C ARG A 142 2.06 -41.08 -35.31
N THR A 143 1.48 -39.97 -35.77
CA THR A 143 0.77 -39.91 -37.05
C THR A 143 1.70 -40.04 -38.25
N GLN A 144 2.91 -39.47 -38.19
CA GLN A 144 3.89 -39.56 -39.28
C GLN A 144 4.47 -40.97 -39.42
N ALA A 145 4.86 -41.61 -38.31
CA ALA A 145 5.31 -43.01 -38.30
C ALA A 145 4.24 -44.02 -38.73
N GLY A 146 2.96 -43.73 -38.47
CA GLY A 146 1.83 -44.55 -38.92
C GLY A 146 1.54 -44.43 -40.42
N ARG A 147 1.97 -43.35 -41.06
CA ARG A 147 1.82 -43.11 -42.52
C ARG A 147 2.91 -43.82 -43.32
N GLU A 148 4.15 -43.83 -42.83
CA GLU A 148 5.28 -44.51 -43.49
C GLU A 148 5.12 -46.04 -43.52
N ARG A 149 4.53 -46.64 -42.47
CA ARG A 149 4.28 -48.10 -42.45
C ARG A 149 3.20 -48.59 -43.42
N ARG A 150 2.36 -47.70 -43.96
CA ARG A 150 1.35 -48.07 -44.98
C ARG A 150 1.81 -47.83 -46.41
N GLY A 151 3.01 -47.26 -46.63
CA GLY A 151 3.49 -46.85 -47.95
C GLY A 151 4.29 -47.88 -48.75
N ASN A 152 4.73 -49.00 -48.17
CA ASN A 152 5.67 -49.93 -48.81
C ASN A 152 5.10 -51.35 -48.99
N GLY A 153 4.01 -51.47 -49.74
CA GLY A 153 3.36 -52.76 -50.00
C GLY A 153 2.72 -52.85 -51.37
N TYR A 154 3.44 -52.55 -52.45
CA TYR A 154 3.05 -52.99 -53.79
C TYR A 154 4.03 -54.06 -54.29
N PRO A 155 3.59 -55.31 -54.50
CA PRO A 155 4.41 -56.32 -55.14
C PRO A 155 4.51 -56.01 -56.65
N ALA A 156 5.72 -56.04 -57.18
CA ALA A 156 5.98 -55.89 -58.61
C ALA A 156 5.31 -57.03 -59.40
N PRO A 157 4.56 -56.74 -60.48
CA PRO A 157 4.10 -57.78 -61.40
C PRO A 157 5.28 -58.33 -62.20
N ARG A 158 5.18 -59.63 -62.53
CA ARG A 158 6.17 -60.47 -63.18
C ARG A 158 6.57 -60.01 -64.58
#